data_AF-A0A151WN89-F1
#
_entry.id   AF-A0A151WN89-F1
#
_cell.length_a   1.000
_cell.length_b   1.000
_cell.length_c   1.000
_cell.angle_alpha   90.00
_cell.angle_beta   90.00
_cell.angle_gamma   90.00
#
_symmetry.space_group_name_H-M   'P 1'
#
loop_
_entity.id
_entity.type
_entity.pdbx_description
1 polymer ?
#
loop_
_entity_poly.entity_id
_entity_poly.type
_entity_poly.pdbx_seq_one_letter_code
_entity_poly.pdbx_strand_id
1 'polypeptide(L)' 'SAYPQGVRCQKCLEMGHWSYECKGKRKYLHRSSRTSQLKKAMQKQENGDEYVV' A
#
# COMPACT_ATOMS: atom_id res chain seq x y z
N SER A 1 16.63 25.03 -0.57
CA SER A 1 17.00 23.90 0.30
C SER A 1 16.64 22.59 -0.38
N ALA A 2 17.63 21.75 -0.70
CA ALA A 2 17.49 20.52 -1.48
C ALA A 2 16.99 19.33 -0.65
N TYR A 3 16.00 19.56 0.21
CA TYR A 3 15.32 18.44 0.87
C TYR A 3 14.36 17.83 -0.15
N PRO A 4 14.25 16.51 -0.29
CA PRO A 4 13.27 15.93 -1.19
C PRO A 4 11.91 15.92 -0.48
N GLN A 5 11.33 17.10 -0.23
CA GLN A 5 10.05 17.24 0.49
C GLN A 5 8.88 16.48 -0.17
N GLY A 6 9.04 16.06 -1.43
CA GLY A 6 8.05 15.30 -2.18
C GLY A 6 8.38 13.82 -2.38
N VAL A 7 9.56 13.32 -1.97
CA VAL A 7 9.87 11.89 -2.16
C VAL A 7 9.34 11.07 -0.99
N ARG A 8 8.64 9.99 -1.32
CA ARG A 8 8.24 8.95 -0.37
C ARG A 8 9.22 7.79 -0.43
N CYS A 9 9.82 7.45 0.70
CA CYS A 9 10.71 6.31 0.81
C CYS A 9 9.95 4.99 0.65
N GLN A 10 10.44 4.07 -0.20
CA GLN A 10 9.80 2.77 -0.41
C GLN A 10 10.01 1.79 0.76
N LYS A 11 11.04 2.00 1.60
CA LYS A 11 11.33 1.11 2.74
C LYS A 11 10.46 1.41 3.95
N CYS A 12 10.43 2.65 4.43
CA CYS A 12 9.70 3.04 5.63
C CYS A 12 8.36 3.75 5.35
N LEU A 13 8.11 4.16 4.09
CA LEU A 13 6.91 4.88 3.65
C LEU A 13 6.78 6.32 4.18
N GLU A 14 7.84 6.89 4.74
CA GLU A 14 7.93 8.29 5.19
C GLU A 14 8.40 9.22 4.06
N MET A 15 8.16 10.52 4.24
CA MET A 15 8.55 11.56 3.31
C MET A 15 9.91 12.16 3.69
N GLY A 16 10.62 12.74 2.71
CA GLY A 16 11.80 13.57 2.99
C GLY A 16 13.14 12.88 2.87
N HIS A 17 13.21 11.64 2.37
CA HIS A 17 14.47 10.96 2.05
C HIS A 17 14.30 9.88 0.99
N TRP A 18 15.38 9.60 0.27
CA TRP A 18 15.40 8.53 -0.72
C TRP A 18 15.58 7.15 -0.08
N SER A 19 15.11 6.10 -0.76
CA SER A 19 15.24 4.72 -0.28
C SER A 19 16.69 4.29 0.00
N TYR A 20 17.69 4.88 -0.68
CA TYR A 20 19.11 4.56 -0.49
C TYR A 20 19.66 5.15 0.83
N GLU A 21 19.19 6.33 1.25
CA GLU A 21 19.53 6.99 2.52
C GLU A 21 18.72 6.47 3.72
N CYS A 22 17.67 5.69 3.47
CA CYS A 22 16.78 5.22 4.51
C CYS A 22 17.50 4.27 5.49
N LYS A 23 17.68 4.75 6.73
CA LYS A 23 18.18 3.99 7.89
C LYS A 23 17.06 3.29 8.68
N GLY A 24 15.79 3.52 8.33
CA GLY A 24 14.64 2.92 8.99
C GLY A 24 14.47 1.42 8.65
N LYS A 25 13.84 0.68 9.56
CA LYS A 25 13.41 -0.71 9.30
C LYS A 25 12.29 -0.72 8.26
N ARG A 26 12.24 -1.75 7.41
CA ARG A 26 11.14 -1.94 6.46
C ARG A 26 9.80 -2.04 7.21
N LYS A 27 8.85 -1.16 6.89
CA LYS A 27 7.50 -1.22 7.43
C LYS A 27 6.73 -2.32 6.71
N TYR A 28 6.36 -3.38 7.43
CA TYR A 28 5.47 -4.39 6.88
C TYR A 28 4.02 -3.89 6.96
N LEU A 29 3.40 -3.69 5.80
CA LEU A 29 1.96 -3.46 5.70
C LEU A 29 1.31 -4.78 5.30
N HIS A 30 0.32 -5.23 6.06
CA HIS A 30 -0.44 -6.42 5.71
C HIS A 30 -1.14 -6.23 4.37
N ARG A 31 -0.80 -7.05 3.38
CA ARG A 31 -1.47 -7.11 2.08
C ARG A 31 -2.31 -8.39 2.06
N SER A 32 -3.62 -8.26 1.93
CA SER A 32 -4.48 -9.43 1.75
C SER A 32 -4.09 -10.18 0.48
N SER A 33 -4.06 -11.51 0.53
CA SER A 33 -3.77 -12.33 -0.65
C SER A 33 -4.77 -12.05 -1.78
N ARG A 34 -4.36 -12.32 -3.02
CA ARG A 34 -5.25 -12.22 -4.18
C ARG A 34 -6.49 -13.09 -4.01
N THR A 35 -6.36 -14.26 -3.39
CA THR A 35 -7.47 -15.17 -3.09
C THR A 35 -8.43 -14.58 -2.06
N SER A 36 -7.93 -13.92 -1.01
CA SER A 36 -8.78 -13.22 -0.04
C SER A 36 -9.51 -12.02 -0.65
N GLN A 37 -8.88 -11.30 -1.58
CA GLN A 37 -9.53 -10.19 -2.30
C GLN A 37 -10.63 -10.72 -3.22
N LEU A 38 -10.35 -11.80 -3.97
CA LEU A 38 -11.34 -12.43 -4.84
C LEU A 38 -12.54 -12.94 -4.05
N LYS A 39 -12.31 -13.61 -2.91
CA LYS A 39 -13.40 -14.08 -2.04
C LYS A 39 -14.28 -12.93 -1.55
N LYS A 40 -13.68 -11.80 -1.17
CA LYS A 40 -14.43 -10.59 -0.79
C LYS A 40 -15.22 -10.01 -1.97
N ALA A 41 -14.66 -10.03 -3.18
CA ALA A 41 -15.35 -9.56 -4.37
C ALA A 41 -16.55 -10.45 -4.72
N MET A 42 -16.39 -11.77 -4.68
CA MET A 42 -17.48 -12.73 -4.90
C MET A 42 -18.60 -12.58 -3.86
N GLN A 43 -18.26 -12.45 -2.58
CA GLN A 43 -19.27 -12.23 -1.53
C GLN A 43 -20.06 -10.93 -1.72
N LYS A 44 -19.42 -9.86 -2.20
CA LYS A 44 -20.11 -8.60 -2.52
C LYS A 44 -21.08 -8.76 -3.69
N GLN A 45 -20.70 -9.54 -4.71
CA GLN A 45 -21.58 -9.86 -5.84
C GLN A 45 -22.79 -10.69 -5.40
N GLU A 46 -22.59 -11.67 -4.52
CA GLU A 46 -23.68 -12.50 -3.95
C GLU A 46 -24.67 -11.68 -3.11
N ASN A 47 -24.17 -10.67 -2.38
CA ASN A 47 -24.99 -9.80 -1.56
C ASN A 47 -25.72 -8.70 -2.35
N GLY A 48 -25.52 -8.62 -3.68
CA GLY A 48 -26.17 -7.62 -4.53
C GLY A 48 -25.62 -6.20 -4.40
N ASP A 49 -24.49 -6.02 -3.71
CA ASP A 49 -23.80 -4.73 -3.62
C ASP A 49 -22.99 -4.52 -4.90
N GLU A 50 -23.56 -3.72 -5.81
CA GLU A 50 -23.01 -3.40 -7.13
C GLU A 50 -21.51 -3.10 -7.11
N TYR A 51 -20.74 -3.90 -7.87
CA TYR A 51 -19.32 -3.66 -8.11
C TYR A 51 -19.17 -2.74 -9.32
N VAL A 52 -19.03 -1.45 -9.06
CA VAL A 52 -18.46 -0.52 -10.04
C VAL A 52 -16.97 -0.86 -10.22
N VAL A 53 -16.66 -1.43 -11.38
CA VAL A 53 -15.29 -1.49 -11.93
C VAL A 53 -14.81 -0.07 -12.21
#